data_AF-A0A1I3P197-F1
#
_entry.id   AF-A0A1I3P197-F1
#
_cell.length_a   1.000
_cell.length_b   1.000
_cell.length_c   1.000
_cell.angle_alpha   90.00
_cell.angle_beta   90.00
_cell.angle_gamma   90.00
#
_symmetry.space_group_name_H-M   'P 1'
#
loop_
_entity.id
_entity.type
_entity.pdbx_description
1 polymer ?
#
loop_
_entity_poly.entity_id
_entity_poly.type
_entity_poly.pdbx_seq_one_letter_code
_entity_poly.pdbx_strand_id
1 'polypeptide(L)'
;MPIPREYLPFITPITVAIIAGSISFVVTILSKDQKTSEFRQAWIDALRSEISELLSISHTLISMLNLKKEFGETEEQIMQYFYSMQTDIVKCENLTTKIRLRLNPKEHKKLLSMLNTLEENTSNFVSPSENQILFNSAVIESQRILKKEWSRVKSGELAFRILKYSSLFVLIASLTFAALYANDHLSITYVP
;
A
#
# COMPACT_ATOMS: atom_id res chain seq x y z
N MET A 1 42.14 30.96 -11.24
CA MET A 1 43.52 30.67 -10.83
C MET A 1 43.74 29.17 -10.99
N PRO A 2 44.69 28.70 -11.81
CA PRO A 2 44.89 27.26 -12.02
C PRO A 2 45.33 26.60 -10.71
N ILE A 3 44.70 25.48 -10.34
CA ILE A 3 45.08 24.70 -9.16
C ILE A 3 46.52 24.18 -9.40
N PRO A 4 47.48 24.45 -8.51
CA PRO A 4 48.84 23.93 -8.65
C PRO A 4 48.82 22.40 -8.68
N ARG A 5 49.56 21.79 -9.62
CA ARG A 5 49.53 20.33 -9.86
C ARG A 5 49.88 19.49 -8.63
N GLU A 6 50.60 20.07 -7.68
CA GLU A 6 50.99 19.47 -6.41
C GLU A 6 49.79 19.14 -5.50
N TYR A 7 48.65 19.83 -5.66
CA TYR A 7 47.43 19.59 -4.86
C TYR A 7 46.47 18.56 -5.46
N LEU A 8 46.60 18.23 -6.76
CA LEU A 8 45.76 17.22 -7.44
C LEU A 8 45.69 15.87 -6.70
N PRO A 9 46.80 15.25 -6.25
CA PRO A 9 46.74 13.95 -5.59
C PRO A 9 45.99 13.97 -4.24
N PHE A 10 45.79 15.13 -3.63
CA PHE A 10 45.00 15.27 -2.40
C PHE A 10 43.53 15.60 -2.69
N ILE A 11 43.26 16.45 -3.69
CA ILE A 11 41.90 16.88 -4.02
C ILE A 11 41.11 15.73 -4.67
N THR A 12 41.72 14.98 -5.59
CA THR A 12 41.02 13.94 -6.36
C THR A 12 40.42 12.85 -5.47
N PRO A 13 41.15 12.21 -4.53
CA PRO A 13 40.56 11.18 -3.67
C PRO A 13 39.46 11.71 -2.76
N ILE A 14 39.60 12.94 -2.25
CA ILE A 14 38.58 13.58 -1.40
C ILE A 14 37.30 13.79 -2.21
N THR A 15 37.41 14.33 -3.43
CA THR A 15 36.26 14.52 -4.31
C THR A 15 35.59 13.19 -4.65
N VAL A 16 36.36 12.16 -5.00
CA VAL A 16 35.83 10.82 -5.30
C VAL A 16 35.12 10.22 -4.08
N ALA A 17 35.69 10.33 -2.88
CA ALA A 17 35.10 9.83 -1.65
C ALA A 17 33.76 10.52 -1.32
N ILE A 18 33.68 11.84 -1.50
CA ILE A 18 32.44 12.61 -1.29
C ILE A 18 31.35 12.18 -2.28
N ILE A 19 31.71 12.00 -3.56
CA ILE A 19 30.77 11.53 -4.59
C ILE A 19 30.28 10.12 -4.24
N ALA A 20 31.20 9.20 -3.94
CA ALA A 20 30.87 7.82 -3.59
C ALA A 20 29.97 7.74 -2.35
N GLY A 21 30.29 8.51 -1.30
CA GLY A 21 29.47 8.60 -0.09
C GLY A 21 28.07 9.16 -0.37
N SER A 22 27.96 10.17 -1.23
CA SER A 22 26.68 10.76 -1.62
C SER A 22 25.81 9.77 -2.39
N ILE A 23 26.40 9.04 -3.34
CA ILE A 23 25.70 7.99 -4.10
C ILE A 23 25.22 6.89 -3.15
N SER A 24 26.09 6.40 -2.26
CA SER A 24 25.75 5.36 -1.28
C SER A 24 24.59 5.79 -0.36
N PHE A 25 24.59 7.04 0.08
CA PHE A 25 23.51 7.62 0.88
C PHE A 25 22.18 7.66 0.11
N VAL A 26 22.19 8.14 -1.13
CA VAL A 26 20.99 8.18 -1.99
C VAL A 26 20.44 6.77 -2.22
N VAL A 27 21.29 5.80 -2.56
CA VAL A 27 20.91 4.40 -2.77
C VAL A 27 20.29 3.80 -1.51
N THR A 28 20.84 4.12 -0.33
CA THR A 28 20.31 3.63 0.95
C THR A 28 18.90 4.16 1.22
N ILE A 29 18.65 5.45 1.00
CA ILE A 29 17.32 6.06 1.17
C ILE A 29 16.33 5.45 0.17
N LEU A 30 16.73 5.32 -1.10
CA LEU A 30 15.88 4.74 -2.13
C LEU A 30 15.50 3.29 -1.80
N SER A 31 16.49 2.50 -1.36
CA SER A 31 16.27 1.09 -0.97
C SER A 31 15.29 0.98 0.20
N LYS A 32 15.41 1.87 1.19
CA LYS A 32 14.46 1.95 2.31
C LYS A 32 13.05 2.30 1.83
N ASP A 33 12.88 3.36 1.04
CA ASP A 33 11.56 3.82 0.57
C ASP A 33 10.88 2.78 -0.35
N GLN A 34 11.67 2.11 -1.21
CA GLN A 34 11.22 0.99 -2.02
C GLN A 34 10.70 -0.14 -1.14
N LYS A 35 11.45 -0.55 -0.11
CA LYS A 35 11.01 -1.61 0.82
C LYS A 35 9.79 -1.21 1.64
N THR A 36 9.72 0.02 2.13
CA THR A 36 8.51 0.53 2.80
C THR A 36 7.30 0.46 1.86
N SER A 37 7.47 0.87 0.60
CA SER A 37 6.39 0.83 -0.41
C SER A 37 5.94 -0.60 -0.71
N GLU A 38 6.88 -1.54 -0.87
CA GLU A 38 6.58 -2.97 -1.02
C GLU A 38 5.80 -3.54 0.16
N PHE A 39 6.21 -3.24 1.41
CA PHE A 39 5.48 -3.71 2.60
C PHE A 39 4.08 -3.13 2.70
N ARG A 40 3.89 -1.86 2.30
CA ARG A 40 2.56 -1.25 2.26
C ARG A 40 1.69 -1.84 1.16
N GLN A 41 2.24 -2.12 -0.01
CA GLN A 41 1.52 -2.81 -1.08
C GLN A 41 1.11 -4.21 -0.65
N ALA A 42 2.01 -4.97 -0.03
CA ALA A 42 1.71 -6.29 0.53
C ALA A 42 0.60 -6.23 1.59
N TRP A 43 0.59 -5.19 2.44
CA TRP A 43 -0.51 -4.97 3.39
C TRP A 43 -1.85 -4.69 2.67
N ILE A 44 -1.85 -3.85 1.63
CA ILE A 44 -3.05 -3.53 0.83
C ILE A 44 -3.58 -4.79 0.12
N ASP A 45 -2.68 -5.57 -0.49
CA ASP A 45 -3.03 -6.77 -1.25
C ASP A 45 -3.57 -7.86 -0.34
N ALA A 46 -2.95 -8.07 0.82
CA ALA A 46 -3.45 -8.98 1.84
C ALA A 46 -4.84 -8.56 2.33
N LEU A 47 -5.03 -7.28 2.66
CA LEU A 47 -6.34 -6.78 3.10
C LEU A 47 -7.41 -6.97 2.01
N ARG A 48 -7.09 -6.68 0.74
CA ARG A 48 -8.01 -6.89 -0.38
C ARG A 48 -8.41 -8.35 -0.52
N SER A 49 -7.43 -9.25 -0.43
CA SER A 49 -7.66 -10.70 -0.52
C SER A 49 -8.53 -11.20 0.64
N GLU A 50 -8.18 -10.83 1.87
CA GLU A 50 -8.89 -11.25 3.08
C GLU A 50 -10.35 -10.77 3.08
N ILE A 51 -10.61 -9.52 2.68
CA ILE A 51 -11.97 -8.99 2.56
C ILE A 51 -12.76 -9.71 1.47
N SER A 52 -12.16 -9.91 0.29
CA SER A 52 -12.85 -10.60 -0.81
C SER A 52 -13.23 -12.02 -0.44
N GLU A 53 -12.34 -12.73 0.25
CA GLU A 53 -12.55 -14.10 0.68
C GLU A 53 -13.61 -14.18 1.78
N LEU A 54 -13.55 -13.31 2.79
CA LEU A 54 -14.55 -13.24 3.86
C LEU A 54 -15.94 -12.98 3.29
N LEU A 55 -16.06 -11.93 2.46
CA LEU A 55 -17.33 -11.55 1.86
C LEU A 55 -17.90 -12.67 0.98
N SER A 56 -17.05 -13.37 0.22
CA SER A 56 -17.49 -14.51 -0.60
C SER A 56 -18.07 -15.63 0.27
N ILE A 57 -17.35 -16.05 1.32
CA ILE A 57 -17.79 -17.15 2.17
C ILE A 57 -19.08 -16.76 2.89
N SER A 58 -19.14 -15.57 3.51
CA SER A 58 -20.34 -15.07 4.19
C SER A 58 -21.53 -14.97 3.25
N HIS A 59 -21.34 -14.47 2.03
CA HIS A 59 -22.43 -14.36 1.06
C HIS A 59 -22.95 -15.72 0.62
N THR A 60 -22.06 -16.68 0.32
CA THR A 60 -22.45 -18.05 -0.05
C THR A 60 -23.18 -18.74 1.10
N LEU A 61 -22.67 -18.62 2.33
CA LEU A 61 -23.28 -19.24 3.50
C LEU A 61 -24.69 -18.70 3.75
N ILE A 62 -24.88 -17.37 3.77
CA ILE A 62 -26.20 -16.76 3.96
C ILE A 62 -27.16 -17.13 2.82
N SER A 63 -26.69 -17.12 1.56
CA SER A 63 -27.51 -17.46 0.40
C SER A 63 -27.99 -18.91 0.44
N MET A 64 -27.11 -19.85 0.79
CA MET A 64 -27.47 -21.26 0.92
C MET A 64 -28.43 -21.50 2.10
N LEU A 65 -28.23 -20.83 3.23
CA LEU A 65 -29.17 -20.92 4.35
C LEU A 65 -30.56 -20.42 3.97
N ASN A 66 -30.65 -19.33 3.21
CA ASN A 66 -31.92 -18.79 2.74
C ASN A 66 -32.61 -19.78 1.78
N LEU A 67 -31.87 -20.36 0.83
CA LEU A 67 -32.41 -21.37 -0.10
C LEU A 67 -32.92 -22.61 0.64
N LYS A 68 -32.12 -23.18 1.57
CA LYS A 68 -32.51 -24.37 2.33
C LYS A 68 -33.81 -24.16 3.12
N LYS A 69 -33.97 -22.98 3.72
CA LYS A 69 -35.21 -22.60 4.39
C LYS A 69 -36.39 -22.43 3.43
N GLU A 70 -36.15 -21.81 2.27
CA GLU A 70 -37.19 -21.64 1.24
C GLU A 70 -37.68 -22.99 0.69
N PHE A 71 -36.79 -23.97 0.55
CA PHE A 71 -37.13 -25.35 0.21
C PHE A 71 -37.75 -26.15 1.36
N GLY A 72 -37.92 -25.55 2.55
CA GLY A 72 -38.55 -26.19 3.70
C GLY A 72 -37.70 -27.27 4.36
N GLU A 73 -36.36 -27.20 4.26
CA GLU A 73 -35.49 -28.12 5.00
C GLU A 73 -35.71 -27.98 6.52
N THR A 74 -35.70 -29.12 7.20
CA THR A 74 -35.84 -29.20 8.66
C THR A 74 -34.63 -28.56 9.37
N GLU A 75 -34.82 -28.15 10.62
CA GLU A 75 -33.73 -27.59 11.45
C GLU A 75 -32.53 -28.54 11.55
N GLU A 76 -32.78 -29.86 11.58
CA GLU A 76 -31.74 -30.89 11.64
C GLU A 76 -30.91 -30.95 10.36
N GLN A 77 -31.53 -30.80 9.19
CA GLN A 77 -30.83 -30.73 7.90
C GLN A 77 -30.00 -29.44 7.77
N ILE A 78 -30.53 -28.32 8.24
CA ILE A 78 -29.82 -27.05 8.29
C ILE A 78 -28.61 -27.16 9.24
N MET A 79 -28.78 -27.80 10.39
CA MET A 79 -27.69 -28.02 11.34
C MET A 79 -26.60 -28.93 10.77
N GLN A 80 -26.96 -30.02 10.08
CA GLN A 80 -25.99 -30.86 9.37
C GLN A 80 -25.24 -30.08 8.29
N TYR A 81 -25.91 -29.18 7.58
CA TYR A 81 -25.24 -28.28 6.64
C TYR A 81 -24.21 -27.38 7.34
N PHE A 82 -24.54 -26.76 8.47
CA PHE A 82 -23.57 -25.98 9.24
C PHE A 82 -22.37 -26.82 9.71
N TYR A 83 -22.60 -28.04 10.18
CA TYR A 83 -21.50 -28.96 10.53
C TYR A 83 -20.63 -29.29 9.31
N SER A 84 -21.22 -29.49 8.14
CA SER A 84 -20.47 -29.70 6.90
C SER A 84 -19.65 -28.47 6.47
N MET A 85 -20.07 -27.27 6.88
CA MET A 85 -19.41 -25.99 6.60
C MET A 85 -18.47 -25.52 7.72
N GLN A 86 -18.19 -26.37 8.72
CA GLN A 86 -17.36 -26.00 9.87
C GLN A 86 -16.02 -25.35 9.46
N THR A 87 -15.37 -25.90 8.43
CA THR A 87 -14.09 -25.36 7.93
C THR A 87 -14.23 -23.93 7.42
N ASP A 88 -15.31 -23.64 6.69
CA ASP A 88 -15.58 -22.30 6.14
C ASP A 88 -15.95 -21.30 7.24
N ILE A 89 -16.69 -21.75 8.26
CA ILE A 89 -17.02 -20.92 9.44
C ILE A 89 -15.75 -20.55 10.21
N VAL A 90 -14.88 -21.52 10.51
CA VAL A 90 -13.59 -21.27 11.16
C VAL A 90 -12.73 -20.31 10.31
N LYS A 91 -12.80 -20.45 8.99
CA LYS A 91 -12.10 -19.58 8.06
C LYS A 91 -12.64 -18.15 8.07
N CYS A 92 -13.95 -17.95 8.13
CA CYS A 92 -14.56 -16.63 8.33
C CYS A 92 -14.03 -15.96 9.60
N GLU A 93 -14.05 -16.66 10.74
CA GLU A 93 -13.54 -16.14 12.02
C GLU A 93 -12.06 -15.74 11.94
N ASN A 94 -11.25 -16.57 11.27
CA ASN A 94 -9.83 -16.28 11.05
C ASN A 94 -9.65 -15.01 10.20
N LEU A 95 -10.40 -14.88 9.11
CA LEU A 95 -10.34 -13.74 8.20
C LEU A 95 -10.80 -12.47 8.90
N THR A 96 -11.91 -12.49 9.64
CA THR A 96 -12.37 -11.32 10.38
C THR A 96 -11.36 -10.89 11.43
N THR A 97 -10.76 -11.85 12.14
CA THR A 97 -9.70 -11.56 13.11
C THR A 97 -8.48 -10.91 12.45
N LYS A 98 -8.01 -11.45 11.31
CA LYS A 98 -6.89 -10.86 10.55
C LYS A 98 -7.20 -9.44 10.09
N ILE A 99 -8.38 -9.22 9.52
CA ILE A 99 -8.80 -7.88 9.07
C ILE A 99 -8.85 -6.92 10.26
N ARG A 100 -9.44 -7.32 11.39
CA ARG A 100 -9.48 -6.51 12.62
C ARG A 100 -8.09 -6.13 13.12
N LEU A 101 -7.13 -7.06 13.10
CA LEU A 101 -5.74 -6.80 13.51
C LEU A 101 -4.98 -5.86 12.56
N ARG A 102 -5.31 -5.90 11.25
CA ARG A 102 -4.69 -5.00 10.25
C ARG A 102 -5.26 -3.59 10.30
N LEU A 103 -6.55 -3.44 10.57
CA LEU A 103 -7.23 -2.16 10.52
C LEU A 103 -7.03 -1.36 11.79
N ASN A 104 -6.82 -0.05 11.65
CA ASN A 104 -6.80 0.86 12.79
C ASN A 104 -8.24 1.16 13.28
N PRO A 105 -8.58 0.89 14.55
CA PRO A 105 -9.93 1.12 15.07
C PRO A 105 -10.38 2.58 15.08
N LYS A 106 -9.46 3.55 15.09
CA LYS A 106 -9.81 4.98 15.03
C LYS A 106 -10.12 5.43 13.61
N GLU A 107 -9.34 4.96 12.64
CA GLU A 107 -9.51 5.35 11.23
C GLU A 107 -10.59 4.54 10.49
N HIS A 108 -10.78 3.27 10.85
CA HIS A 108 -11.57 2.31 10.05
C HIS A 108 -12.84 1.83 10.75
N LYS A 109 -13.41 2.65 11.63
CA LYS A 109 -14.62 2.35 12.43
C LYS A 109 -15.76 1.77 11.60
N LYS A 110 -16.02 2.36 10.42
CA LYS A 110 -17.17 2.01 9.57
C LYS A 110 -17.07 0.60 8.97
N LEU A 111 -15.87 0.20 8.51
CA LEU A 111 -15.68 -1.16 8.03
C LEU A 111 -15.75 -2.15 9.20
N LEU A 112 -15.16 -1.82 10.34
CA LEU A 112 -15.22 -2.67 11.54
C LEU A 112 -16.66 -2.88 12.03
N SER A 113 -17.52 -1.86 12.00
CA SER A 113 -18.93 -2.05 12.35
C SER A 113 -19.66 -2.94 11.34
N MET A 114 -19.35 -2.83 10.05
CA MET A 114 -19.93 -3.71 9.03
C MET A 114 -19.50 -5.17 9.20
N LEU A 115 -18.25 -5.42 9.62
CA LEU A 115 -17.78 -6.77 9.93
C LEU A 115 -18.52 -7.38 11.12
N ASN A 116 -18.81 -6.59 12.16
CA ASN A 116 -19.63 -7.06 13.29
C ASN A 116 -21.04 -7.45 12.82
N THR A 117 -21.66 -6.61 11.99
CA THR A 117 -22.99 -6.93 11.41
C THR A 117 -22.93 -8.17 10.52
N LEU A 118 -21.85 -8.40 9.77
CA LEU A 118 -21.69 -9.62 8.96
C LEU A 118 -21.57 -10.88 9.83
N GLU A 119 -20.85 -10.83 10.95
CA GLU A 119 -20.77 -11.93 11.92
C GLU A 119 -22.13 -12.22 12.56
N GLU A 120 -22.85 -11.17 12.99
CA GLU A 120 -24.21 -11.28 13.53
C GLU A 120 -25.18 -11.89 12.51
N ASN A 121 -25.08 -11.48 11.24
CA ASN A 121 -25.91 -11.97 10.14
C ASN A 121 -25.56 -13.40 9.70
N THR A 122 -24.34 -13.87 9.98
CA THR A 122 -23.95 -15.26 9.73
C THR A 122 -24.59 -16.21 10.74
N SER A 123 -24.87 -15.70 11.94
CA SER A 123 -25.49 -16.47 13.02
C SER A 123 -27.03 -16.38 13.02
N ASN A 124 -27.59 -15.36 12.36
CA ASN A 124 -29.03 -15.08 12.35
C ASN A 124 -29.61 -15.18 10.94
N PHE A 125 -30.93 -15.39 10.86
CA PHE A 125 -31.62 -15.26 9.58
C PHE A 125 -31.71 -13.79 9.18
N VAL A 126 -31.33 -13.49 7.94
CA VAL A 126 -31.33 -12.12 7.41
C VAL A 126 -31.94 -12.13 6.01
N SER A 127 -32.75 -11.11 5.73
CA SER A 127 -33.34 -10.94 4.41
C SER A 127 -32.25 -10.91 3.33
N PRO A 128 -32.44 -11.59 2.18
CA PRO A 128 -31.50 -11.54 1.07
C PRO A 128 -31.16 -10.11 0.63
N SER A 129 -32.14 -9.20 0.66
CA SER A 129 -31.96 -7.79 0.28
C SER A 129 -31.06 -7.03 1.26
N GLU A 130 -31.24 -7.24 2.56
CA GLU A 130 -30.44 -6.61 3.61
C GLU A 130 -28.99 -7.10 3.55
N ASN A 131 -28.79 -8.41 3.35
CA ASN A 131 -27.46 -8.98 3.19
C ASN A 131 -26.74 -8.41 1.96
N GLN A 132 -27.44 -8.27 0.84
CA GLN A 132 -26.86 -7.67 -0.38
C GLN A 132 -26.46 -6.21 -0.18
N ILE A 133 -27.27 -5.42 0.55
CA ILE A 133 -26.95 -4.03 0.88
C ILE A 133 -25.70 -3.95 1.75
N LEU A 134 -25.60 -4.81 2.78
CA LEU A 134 -24.43 -4.87 3.66
C LEU A 134 -23.17 -5.28 2.89
N PHE A 135 -23.27 -6.31 2.04
CA PHE A 135 -22.18 -6.77 1.18
C PHE A 135 -21.67 -5.63 0.29
N ASN A 136 -22.56 -4.98 -0.45
CA ASN A 136 -22.19 -3.88 -1.34
C ASN A 136 -21.59 -2.70 -0.56
N SER A 137 -22.13 -2.39 0.62
CA SER A 137 -21.63 -1.33 1.49
C SER A 137 -20.22 -1.63 2.01
N ALA A 138 -19.96 -2.89 2.39
CA ALA A 138 -18.64 -3.35 2.82
C ALA A 138 -17.62 -3.26 1.68
N VAL A 139 -18.00 -3.64 0.45
CA VAL A 139 -17.15 -3.49 -0.74
C VAL A 139 -16.78 -2.02 -0.98
N ILE A 140 -17.76 -1.11 -1.00
CA ILE A 140 -17.54 0.32 -1.23
C ILE A 140 -16.62 0.91 -0.15
N GLU A 141 -16.86 0.56 1.10
CA GLU A 141 -16.04 1.03 2.22
C GLU A 141 -14.60 0.51 2.14
N SER A 142 -14.44 -0.75 1.75
CA SER A 142 -13.13 -1.37 1.53
C SER A 142 -12.38 -0.67 0.40
N GLN A 143 -13.04 -0.41 -0.73
CA GLN A 143 -12.45 0.35 -1.85
C GLN A 143 -11.97 1.74 -1.41
N ARG A 144 -12.75 2.43 -0.56
CA ARG A 144 -12.38 3.73 0.00
C ARG A 144 -11.10 3.66 0.83
N ILE A 145 -10.99 2.67 1.72
CA ILE A 145 -9.79 2.44 2.54
C ILE A 145 -8.59 2.10 1.64
N LEU A 146 -8.74 1.16 0.72
CA LEU A 146 -7.67 0.76 -0.20
C LEU A 146 -7.18 1.94 -1.06
N LYS A 147 -8.09 2.81 -1.52
CA LYS A 147 -7.72 4.02 -2.28
C LYS A 147 -6.96 5.04 -1.44
N LYS A 148 -7.35 5.21 -0.18
CA LYS A 148 -6.66 6.09 0.78
C LYS A 148 -5.24 5.60 1.02
N GLU A 149 -5.06 4.31 1.31
CA GLU A 149 -3.75 3.71 1.53
C GLU A 149 -2.89 3.71 0.26
N TRP A 150 -3.47 3.46 -0.90
CA TRP A 150 -2.76 3.56 -2.17
C TRP A 150 -2.24 4.97 -2.44
N SER A 151 -3.03 6.00 -2.10
CA SER A 151 -2.58 7.39 -2.19
C SER A 151 -1.42 7.67 -1.23
N ARG A 152 -1.44 7.10 -0.01
CA ARG A 152 -0.33 7.18 0.95
C ARG A 152 0.94 6.53 0.38
N VAL A 153 0.84 5.34 -0.21
CA VAL A 153 1.97 4.64 -0.87
C VAL A 153 2.56 5.48 -2.00
N LYS A 154 1.72 5.96 -2.93
CA LYS A 154 2.17 6.77 -4.06
C LYS A 154 2.87 8.06 -3.65
N SER A 155 2.45 8.61 -2.53
CA SER A 155 3.02 9.85 -2.03
C SER A 155 4.44 9.64 -1.49
N GLY A 156 4.82 8.43 -1.07
CA GLY A 156 6.15 8.11 -0.52
C GLY A 156 6.46 8.82 0.79
N GLU A 157 7.60 8.49 1.40
CA GLU A 157 8.04 9.13 2.65
C GLU A 157 8.53 10.57 2.42
N LEU A 158 8.42 11.42 3.45
CA LEU A 158 8.86 12.81 3.40
C LEU A 158 10.36 12.92 3.06
N ALA A 159 11.19 12.04 3.61
CA ALA A 159 12.62 11.98 3.30
C ALA A 159 12.90 11.73 1.81
N PHE A 160 12.15 10.80 1.18
CA PHE A 160 12.25 10.54 -0.24
C PHE A 160 11.86 11.77 -1.07
N ARG A 161 10.78 12.47 -0.70
CA ARG A 161 10.36 13.70 -1.39
C ARG A 161 11.43 14.79 -1.31
N ILE A 162 12.00 15.01 -0.12
CA ILE A 162 13.09 15.99 0.06
C ILE A 162 14.30 15.60 -0.79
N LEU A 163 14.70 14.33 -0.75
CA LEU A 163 15.86 13.85 -1.51
C LEU A 163 15.64 14.03 -3.03
N LYS A 164 14.43 13.74 -3.51
CA LYS A 164 14.05 13.92 -4.92
C LYS A 164 14.18 15.39 -5.37
N TYR A 165 13.66 16.34 -4.59
CA TYR A 165 13.72 17.75 -4.98
C TYR A 165 15.11 18.37 -4.76
N SER A 166 15.82 17.99 -3.70
CA SER A 166 17.19 18.44 -3.46
C SER A 166 18.17 17.93 -4.52
N SER A 167 18.08 16.66 -4.92
CA SER A 167 18.90 16.12 -6.00
C SER A 167 18.62 16.80 -7.35
N LEU A 168 17.35 17.07 -7.67
CA LEU A 168 16.98 17.83 -8.87
C LEU A 168 17.56 19.25 -8.84
N PHE A 169 17.48 19.94 -7.69
CA PHE A 169 18.05 21.27 -7.52
C PHE A 169 19.57 21.27 -7.71
N VAL A 170 20.28 20.33 -7.08
CA VAL A 170 21.74 20.20 -7.22
C VAL A 170 22.13 19.94 -8.67
N LEU A 171 21.39 19.08 -9.39
CA LEU A 171 21.64 18.80 -10.80
C LEU A 171 21.46 20.04 -11.68
N ILE A 172 20.36 20.78 -11.50
CA ILE A 172 20.11 22.02 -12.25
C ILE A 172 21.18 23.06 -11.94
N ALA A 173 21.52 23.27 -10.66
CA ALA A 173 22.57 24.20 -10.25
C ALA A 173 23.93 23.83 -10.87
N SER A 174 24.27 22.54 -10.88
CA SER A 174 25.52 22.04 -11.47
C SER A 174 25.57 22.25 -12.98
N LEU A 175 24.47 21.99 -13.69
CA LEU A 175 24.38 22.23 -15.15
C LEU A 175 24.49 23.72 -15.48
N THR A 176 23.80 24.58 -14.72
CA THR A 176 23.87 26.03 -14.91
C THR A 176 25.29 26.55 -14.66
N PHE A 177 25.95 26.09 -13.59
CA PHE A 177 27.33 26.46 -13.31
C PHE A 177 28.28 26.02 -14.43
N ALA A 178 28.13 24.78 -14.92
CA ALA A 178 28.92 24.27 -16.04
C ALA A 178 28.70 25.09 -17.33
N ALA A 179 27.47 25.50 -17.61
CA ALA A 179 27.13 26.32 -18.77
C ALA A 179 27.74 27.74 -18.67
N LEU A 180 27.69 28.37 -17.51
CA LEU A 180 28.32 29.68 -17.27
C LEU A 180 29.84 29.61 -17.42
N TYR A 181 30.47 28.59 -16.81
CA TYR A 181 31.91 28.36 -16.93
C TYR A 181 32.34 28.12 -18.38
N ALA A 182 31.55 27.33 -19.13
CA ALA A 182 31.81 27.09 -20.55
C ALA A 182 31.69 28.40 -21.35
N ASN A 183 30.67 29.22 -21.09
CA ASN A 183 30.49 30.51 -21.76
C ASN A 183 31.66 31.49 -21.51
N ASP A 184 32.15 31.56 -20.27
CA ASP A 184 33.24 32.47 -19.89
C ASP A 184 34.62 32.06 -20.44
N HIS A 185 34.80 30.78 -20.82
CA HIS A 185 36.07 30.23 -21.30
C HIS A 185 36.05 29.75 -22.75
N LEU A 186 34.88 29.69 -23.38
CA LEU A 186 34.71 29.51 -24.83
C LEU A 186 34.45 30.87 -25.49
N SER A 187 35.36 31.83 -25.32
CA SER A 187 35.45 32.93 -26.28
C SER A 187 35.92 32.33 -27.60
N ILE A 188 34.97 32.13 -28.53
CA ILE A 188 35.25 31.72 -29.91
C ILE A 188 36.09 32.83 -30.53
N THR A 189 37.42 32.65 -30.55
CA THR A 189 38.31 33.44 -31.38
C THR A 189 37.98 33.10 -32.83
N TYR A 190 37.17 33.94 -33.47
CA TYR A 190 37.09 33.99 -34.92
C TYR A 190 38.48 34.40 -35.41
N VAL A 191 39.28 33.41 -35.83
CA VAL A 191 40.51 33.66 -36.56
C VAL A 191 40.09 34.03 -38.00
N PRO A 192 40.36 35.27 -38.46
CA PRO A 192 40.04 35.69 -39.82
C PRO A 192 40.89 34.98 -40.88
#